data_AF-A0A812LRZ7-F1
#
_entry.id   AF-A0A812LRZ7-F1
#
_cell.length_a   1.000
_cell.length_b   1.000
_cell.length_c   1.000
_cell.angle_alpha   90.00
_cell.angle_beta   90.00
_cell.angle_gamma   90.00
#
_symmetry.space_group_name_H-M   'P 1'
#
loop_
_entity.id
_entity.type
_entity.pdbx_description
1 polymer ?
#
loop_
_entity_poly.entity_id
_entity_poly.type
_entity_poly.pdbx_seq_one_letter_code
_entity_poly.pdbx_strand_id
1 'polypeptide(L)'
;VVIPTLPRGRTLIFNCVSTWGDKDFVGLAGIEIFDGRGFPVVLKDRNRQVTADPHSINVLDEYDHDPRTPEKLFDQVNLTRDDLHVWLAPFFNGRVHTVTVDLDCQTEISMIRVWNYNKSRLHSSRGVRDLEILLDGSPIFIGEVRRAPGVLTKPEEACELILFTQDESVLEAVAEHDWLPAHLPFDSDEELQEEAPEERNSDALGGRPPTADCASAGHGISPRGQVTPRLSDGRPMTRALERQRGRGIVCSTVTLLVNSTWGDQFYVGLTALEVLDGNLAPMVRDEVKLDAYPRDLNDLEGVEGDVRTLPNLFDGVCCTMDDQHMWLAPFLKAEAAEAAGNISDRNYLRILFDTDREVAGFNIWNYNKNPEDTCRGVREFSVYCDDRFIATFLCRKAPGHVHFDFKQVVLLDQPPSDLARRAPPRLPSRSASRSRSKGMGRIQTLAEFSGFSGGAMRIARQVAVDRQADRKGVEYFVLLM
;
A
#
# COMPACT_ATOMS: atom_id res chain seq x y z
N VAL A 1 -2.17 -29.94 13.77
CA VAL A 1 -2.27 -30.52 12.40
C VAL A 1 -0.93 -30.35 11.73
N VAL A 2 -0.49 -31.28 10.86
CA VAL A 2 0.74 -31.09 10.07
C VAL A 2 0.45 -30.04 9.00
N ILE A 3 1.26 -28.98 8.94
CA ILE A 3 1.09 -27.93 7.92
C ILE A 3 1.32 -28.56 6.53
N PRO A 4 0.34 -28.54 5.62
CA PRO A 4 0.49 -29.12 4.29
C PRO A 4 1.39 -28.26 3.40
N THR A 5 2.02 -28.89 2.41
CA THR A 5 2.77 -28.17 1.37
C THR A 5 1.83 -27.75 0.24
N LEU A 6 1.84 -26.47 -0.11
CA LEU A 6 1.07 -25.83 -1.19
C LEU A 6 -0.38 -26.35 -1.26
N PRO A 7 -1.16 -26.29 -0.16
CA PRO A 7 -2.52 -26.77 -0.18
C PRO A 7 -3.32 -26.01 -1.24
N ARG A 8 -4.16 -26.74 -1.97
CA ARG A 8 -4.96 -26.21 -3.07
C ARG A 8 -6.44 -26.31 -2.75
N GLY A 9 -7.16 -25.21 -2.92
CA GLY A 9 -8.59 -25.15 -2.68
C GLY A 9 -9.19 -23.81 -3.08
N ARG A 10 -10.46 -23.57 -2.74
CA ARG A 10 -11.16 -22.34 -3.10
C ARG A 10 -11.68 -21.58 -1.88
N THR A 11 -12.22 -22.24 -0.88
CA THR A 11 -12.86 -21.61 0.26
C THR A 11 -11.98 -21.74 1.50
N LEU A 12 -11.49 -20.61 2.00
CA LEU A 12 -10.81 -20.53 3.28
C LEU A 12 -11.80 -20.19 4.40
N ILE A 13 -11.66 -20.82 5.55
CA ILE A 13 -12.39 -20.49 6.76
C ILE A 13 -11.37 -20.27 7.86
N PHE A 14 -11.35 -19.06 8.41
CA PHE A 14 -10.58 -18.66 9.58
C PHE A 14 -11.51 -18.75 10.79
N ASN A 15 -11.40 -19.83 11.56
CA ASN A 15 -12.14 -20.06 12.78
C ASN A 15 -11.38 -19.46 13.98
N CYS A 16 -11.86 -18.32 14.45
CA CYS A 16 -11.31 -17.55 15.57
C CYS A 16 -11.79 -18.15 16.91
N VAL A 17 -11.04 -19.13 17.43
CA VAL A 17 -11.46 -19.97 18.56
C VAL A 17 -11.44 -19.22 19.90
N SER A 18 -10.47 -18.32 20.09
CA SER A 18 -10.34 -17.54 21.33
C SER A 18 -9.71 -16.17 21.09
N THR A 19 -9.77 -15.32 22.10
CA THR A 19 -9.14 -13.98 22.10
C THR A 19 -7.96 -13.92 23.07
N TRP A 20 -7.18 -12.85 22.98
CA TRP A 20 -6.11 -12.53 23.94
C TRP A 20 -6.61 -12.00 25.30
N GLY A 21 -7.91 -12.08 25.58
CA GLY A 21 -8.48 -11.82 26.91
C GLY A 21 -9.73 -10.91 26.93
N ASP A 22 -10.14 -10.35 25.80
CA ASP A 22 -11.43 -9.65 25.70
C ASP A 22 -12.58 -10.68 25.69
N LYS A 23 -13.58 -10.48 26.55
CA LYS A 23 -14.68 -11.43 26.75
C LYS A 23 -15.84 -11.21 25.80
N ASP A 24 -15.90 -10.01 25.22
CA ASP A 24 -17.09 -9.49 24.55
C ASP A 24 -16.84 -9.32 23.05
N PHE A 25 -15.58 -9.18 22.62
CA PHE A 25 -15.24 -8.91 21.22
C PHE A 25 -14.03 -9.67 20.70
N VAL A 26 -14.09 -10.00 19.41
CA VAL A 26 -12.99 -10.57 18.63
C VAL A 26 -12.77 -9.73 17.38
N GLY A 27 -11.52 -9.53 16.98
CA GLY A 27 -11.20 -8.78 15.78
C GLY A 27 -9.84 -9.12 15.19
N LEU A 28 -9.64 -8.64 13.96
CA LEU A 28 -8.40 -8.73 13.21
C LEU A 28 -8.20 -7.42 12.44
N ALA A 29 -6.95 -7.10 12.12
CA ALA A 29 -6.62 -5.92 11.31
C ALA A 29 -6.53 -6.26 9.81
N GLY A 30 -6.18 -7.49 9.46
CA GLY A 30 -5.95 -7.86 8.07
C GLY A 30 -5.61 -9.33 7.88
N ILE A 31 -5.78 -9.81 6.65
CA ILE A 31 -5.34 -11.13 6.20
C ILE A 31 -4.70 -10.96 4.82
N GLU A 32 -3.49 -11.47 4.66
CA GLU A 32 -2.81 -11.53 3.37
C GLU A 32 -2.63 -12.98 2.97
N ILE A 33 -2.87 -13.29 1.70
CA ILE A 33 -2.78 -14.63 1.13
C ILE A 33 -1.87 -14.53 -0.07
N PHE A 34 -0.91 -15.45 -0.20
CA PHE A 34 -0.03 -15.54 -1.35
C PHE A 34 -0.26 -16.88 -2.05
N ASP A 35 -0.35 -16.83 -3.38
CA ASP A 35 -0.61 -18.01 -4.21
C ASP A 35 0.61 -18.95 -4.24
N GLY A 36 0.46 -20.14 -4.83
CA GLY A 36 1.53 -21.15 -4.87
C GLY A 36 2.79 -20.72 -5.63
N ARG A 37 2.75 -19.57 -6.33
CA ARG A 37 3.88 -18.97 -7.04
C ARG A 37 4.48 -17.79 -6.30
N GLY A 38 3.97 -17.46 -5.11
CA GLY A 38 4.45 -16.37 -4.27
C GLY A 38 3.88 -14.99 -4.64
N PHE A 39 2.79 -14.93 -5.41
CA PHE A 39 2.12 -13.65 -5.70
C PHE A 39 0.99 -13.38 -4.70
N PRO A 40 0.77 -12.11 -4.29
CA PRO A 40 -0.34 -11.77 -3.43
C PRO A 40 -1.69 -12.03 -4.12
N VAL A 41 -2.61 -12.65 -3.40
CA VAL A 41 -3.99 -12.88 -3.84
C VAL A 41 -4.83 -11.67 -3.44
N VAL A 42 -5.21 -10.87 -4.44
CA VAL A 42 -6.12 -9.74 -4.25
C VAL A 42 -7.54 -10.17 -4.57
N LEU A 43 -8.44 -10.07 -3.58
CA LEU A 43 -9.85 -10.37 -3.76
C LEU A 43 -10.51 -9.31 -4.67
N LYS A 44 -11.23 -9.78 -5.68
CA LYS A 44 -11.96 -8.91 -6.62
C LYS A 44 -13.20 -8.36 -5.91
N ASP A 45 -14.07 -9.28 -5.55
CA ASP A 45 -15.34 -9.35 -4.81
C ASP A 45 -15.45 -9.13 -3.31
N ARG A 46 -14.72 -8.26 -2.60
CA ARG A 46 -14.59 -8.43 -1.13
C ARG A 46 -15.93 -8.56 -0.38
N ASN A 47 -16.96 -7.79 -0.76
CA ASN A 47 -18.29 -7.87 -0.13
C ASN A 47 -18.99 -9.23 -0.39
N ARG A 48 -18.72 -9.87 -1.54
CA ARG A 48 -19.24 -11.20 -1.86
C ARG A 48 -18.33 -12.33 -1.38
N GLN A 49 -17.02 -12.13 -1.48
CA GLN A 49 -15.98 -13.13 -1.26
C GLN A 49 -15.64 -13.27 0.21
N VAL A 50 -15.85 -12.23 1.02
CA VAL A 50 -15.56 -12.23 2.45
C VAL A 50 -16.86 -12.12 3.22
N THR A 51 -17.07 -13.03 4.15
CA THR A 51 -18.16 -12.94 5.10
C THR A 51 -17.67 -13.39 6.47
N ALA A 52 -18.38 -13.03 7.52
CA ALA A 52 -18.08 -13.51 8.86
C ALA A 52 -19.35 -13.90 9.59
N ASP A 53 -19.20 -14.77 10.57
CA ASP A 53 -20.24 -15.10 11.52
C ASP A 53 -19.65 -15.10 12.93
N PRO A 54 -20.03 -14.16 13.81
CA PRO A 54 -20.91 -13.01 13.53
C PRO A 54 -20.29 -12.04 12.51
N HIS A 55 -21.13 -11.39 11.69
CA HIS A 55 -20.67 -10.54 10.60
C HIS A 55 -19.80 -9.36 11.07
N SER A 56 -20.30 -8.57 12.00
CA SER A 56 -19.55 -7.49 12.65
C SER A 56 -20.25 -7.11 13.95
N ILE A 57 -19.78 -6.06 14.61
CA ILE A 57 -20.44 -5.49 15.79
C ILE A 57 -21.87 -5.01 15.52
N ASN A 58 -22.23 -4.76 14.25
CA ASN A 58 -23.56 -4.34 13.82
C ASN A 58 -24.66 -5.41 14.00
N VAL A 59 -24.31 -6.62 14.45
CA VAL A 59 -25.32 -7.62 14.83
C VAL A 59 -25.95 -7.32 16.19
N LEU A 60 -25.38 -6.38 16.96
CA LEU A 60 -25.89 -5.92 18.24
C LEU A 60 -26.79 -4.68 18.03
N ASP A 61 -27.90 -4.59 18.76
CA ASP A 61 -28.91 -3.55 18.59
C ASP A 61 -28.38 -2.12 18.84
N GLU A 62 -27.31 -1.98 19.62
CA GLU A 62 -26.70 -0.69 19.94
C GLU A 62 -25.82 -0.12 18.83
N TYR A 63 -25.52 -0.92 17.80
CA TYR A 63 -24.62 -0.55 16.72
C TYR A 63 -25.33 -0.61 15.38
N ASP A 64 -25.27 0.51 14.65
CA ASP A 64 -25.80 0.60 13.31
C ASP A 64 -24.77 1.33 12.42
N HIS A 65 -24.54 0.80 11.22
CA HIS A 65 -23.57 1.32 10.25
C HIS A 65 -22.11 1.46 10.77
N ASP A 66 -21.68 0.65 11.74
CA ASP A 66 -20.27 0.62 12.17
C ASP A 66 -19.36 0.11 11.02
N PRO A 67 -18.23 0.77 10.75
CA PRO A 67 -17.37 0.47 9.60
C PRO A 67 -16.50 -0.79 9.76
N ARG A 68 -16.52 -1.45 10.92
CA ARG A 68 -15.61 -2.57 11.24
C ARG A 68 -16.11 -3.92 10.74
N THR A 69 -16.23 -4.03 9.44
CA THR A 69 -16.86 -5.14 8.71
C THR A 69 -15.82 -6.09 8.06
N PRO A 70 -16.18 -7.33 7.70
CA PRO A 70 -15.23 -8.38 7.29
C PRO A 70 -14.39 -8.02 6.06
N GLU A 71 -14.94 -7.27 5.11
CA GLU A 71 -14.25 -6.85 3.89
C GLU A 71 -13.02 -5.97 4.16
N LYS A 72 -12.92 -5.38 5.36
CA LYS A 72 -11.75 -4.63 5.82
C LYS A 72 -10.50 -5.49 5.92
N LEU A 73 -10.66 -6.79 6.20
CA LEU A 73 -9.53 -7.71 6.31
C LEU A 73 -8.72 -7.86 5.02
N PHE A 74 -9.29 -7.44 3.88
CA PHE A 74 -8.65 -7.52 2.57
C PHE A 74 -8.55 -6.15 1.89
N ASP A 75 -8.63 -5.05 2.65
CA ASP A 75 -8.48 -3.69 2.13
C ASP A 75 -7.05 -3.20 1.94
N GLN A 76 -6.08 -4.06 2.24
CA GLN A 76 -4.65 -3.83 2.09
C GLN A 76 -4.09 -2.78 3.06
N VAL A 77 -4.83 -2.42 4.10
CA VAL A 77 -4.42 -1.52 5.20
C VAL A 77 -4.21 -2.34 6.48
N ASN A 78 -3.28 -3.30 6.42
CA ASN A 78 -3.12 -4.32 7.45
C ASN A 78 -2.34 -3.85 8.70
N LEU A 79 -1.28 -3.07 8.49
CA LEU A 79 -0.54 -2.39 9.57
C LEU A 79 -1.28 -1.11 9.96
N THR A 80 -2.30 -1.25 10.79
CA THR A 80 -3.19 -0.13 11.14
C THR A 80 -3.56 -0.10 12.61
N ARG A 81 -3.97 1.09 13.06
CA ARG A 81 -4.64 1.33 14.35
C ARG A 81 -5.99 2.01 14.18
N ASP A 82 -6.40 2.24 12.93
CA ASP A 82 -7.61 2.95 12.55
C ASP A 82 -8.81 2.00 12.54
N ASP A 83 -9.88 2.36 13.23
CA ASP A 83 -11.13 1.59 13.26
C ASP A 83 -11.78 1.46 11.86
N LEU A 84 -11.45 2.35 10.92
CA LEU A 84 -11.99 2.30 9.56
C LEU A 84 -11.43 1.15 8.70
N HIS A 85 -10.39 0.49 9.19
CA HIS A 85 -9.56 -0.48 8.47
C HIS A 85 -9.38 -1.80 9.24
N VAL A 86 -10.28 -2.12 10.17
CA VAL A 86 -10.23 -3.37 10.96
C VAL A 86 -11.59 -4.05 10.96
N TRP A 87 -11.62 -5.36 11.21
CA TRP A 87 -12.85 -6.08 11.49
C TRP A 87 -13.03 -6.26 13.00
N LEU A 88 -14.27 -6.14 13.47
CA LEU A 88 -14.65 -6.41 14.86
C LEU A 88 -16.04 -7.06 14.91
N ALA A 89 -16.15 -8.14 15.66
CA ALA A 89 -17.40 -8.85 15.91
C ALA A 89 -17.58 -9.16 17.40
N PRO A 90 -18.81 -9.36 17.89
CA PRO A 90 -19.03 -9.84 19.25
C PRO A 90 -18.48 -11.26 19.40
N PHE A 91 -17.86 -11.51 20.55
CA PHE A 91 -17.35 -12.81 20.93
C PHE A 91 -18.31 -13.48 21.89
N PHE A 92 -18.66 -14.73 21.60
CA PHE A 92 -19.67 -15.50 22.32
C PHE A 92 -19.07 -16.84 22.72
N ASN A 93 -18.62 -16.97 23.97
CA ASN A 93 -17.99 -18.20 24.45
C ASN A 93 -18.79 -19.46 24.08
N GLY A 94 -18.11 -20.44 23.48
CA GLY A 94 -18.71 -21.72 23.05
C GLY A 94 -19.48 -21.68 21.74
N ARG A 95 -19.52 -20.53 21.04
CA ARG A 95 -19.98 -20.43 19.65
C ARG A 95 -18.77 -20.39 18.70
N VAL A 96 -19.05 -20.61 17.42
CA VAL A 96 -18.04 -20.50 16.37
C VAL A 96 -17.98 -19.04 15.90
N HIS A 97 -16.78 -18.54 15.67
CA HIS A 97 -16.52 -17.21 15.11
C HIS A 97 -15.69 -17.40 13.86
N THR A 98 -16.28 -17.21 12.69
CA THR A 98 -15.58 -17.48 11.43
C THR A 98 -15.46 -16.23 10.57
N VAL A 99 -14.35 -16.15 9.84
CA VAL A 99 -14.24 -15.35 8.61
C VAL A 99 -14.09 -16.35 7.46
N THR A 100 -15.01 -16.31 6.50
CA THR A 100 -14.98 -17.16 5.30
C THR A 100 -14.56 -16.33 4.10
N VAL A 101 -13.65 -16.88 3.30
CA VAL A 101 -13.07 -16.24 2.11
C VAL A 101 -13.21 -17.17 0.90
N ASP A 102 -13.95 -16.74 -0.13
CA ASP A 102 -14.02 -17.40 -1.44
C ASP A 102 -12.92 -16.86 -2.36
N LEU A 103 -11.97 -17.69 -2.79
CA LEU A 103 -10.86 -17.32 -3.67
C LEU A 103 -11.24 -17.24 -5.16
N ASP A 104 -12.53 -17.39 -5.51
CA ASP A 104 -13.10 -17.46 -6.87
C ASP A 104 -12.70 -18.69 -7.70
N CYS A 105 -11.48 -19.17 -7.57
CA CYS A 105 -10.97 -20.35 -8.25
C CYS A 105 -10.14 -21.22 -7.30
N GLN A 106 -9.78 -22.42 -7.80
CA GLN A 106 -8.87 -23.33 -7.12
C GLN A 106 -7.46 -22.75 -7.13
N THR A 107 -6.98 -22.34 -5.96
CA THR A 107 -5.73 -21.62 -5.75
C THR A 107 -4.83 -22.42 -4.82
N GLU A 108 -3.58 -22.61 -5.21
CA GLU A 108 -2.52 -23.10 -4.32
C GLU A 108 -2.08 -21.96 -3.41
N ILE A 109 -1.78 -22.26 -2.15
CA ILE A 109 -1.41 -21.25 -1.16
C ILE A 109 0.02 -21.49 -0.71
N SER A 110 0.90 -20.50 -0.85
CA SER A 110 2.29 -20.58 -0.37
C SER A 110 2.47 -19.97 1.02
N MET A 111 1.73 -18.92 1.34
CA MET A 111 1.81 -18.21 2.61
C MET A 111 0.47 -17.57 2.95
N ILE A 112 0.11 -17.58 4.23
CA ILE A 112 -0.95 -16.72 4.79
C ILE A 112 -0.32 -15.89 5.90
N ARG A 113 -0.60 -14.57 5.91
CA ARG A 113 -0.27 -13.68 7.02
C ARG A 113 -1.54 -13.19 7.68
N VAL A 114 -1.60 -13.29 9.00
CA VAL A 114 -2.73 -12.83 9.81
C VAL A 114 -2.29 -11.63 10.63
N TRP A 115 -2.88 -10.47 10.36
CA TRP A 115 -2.64 -9.23 11.10
C TRP A 115 -3.65 -9.10 12.23
N ASN A 116 -3.16 -9.11 13.46
CA ASN A 116 -4.03 -9.18 14.62
C ASN A 116 -4.56 -7.78 15.03
N TYR A 117 -5.62 -7.73 15.85
CA TYR A 117 -6.29 -6.47 16.18
C TYR A 117 -5.37 -5.48 16.92
N ASN A 118 -4.96 -4.40 16.24
CA ASN A 118 -3.85 -3.56 16.69
C ASN A 118 -4.23 -2.14 17.14
N LYS A 119 -5.53 -1.80 17.26
CA LYS A 119 -6.03 -0.45 17.60
C LYS A 119 -5.24 0.29 18.70
N SER A 120 -4.99 -0.38 19.83
CA SER A 120 -4.19 0.16 20.93
C SER A 120 -3.69 -0.97 21.83
N ARG A 121 -2.73 -0.67 22.71
CA ARG A 121 -2.21 -1.62 23.72
C ARG A 121 -3.32 -2.20 24.60
N LEU A 122 -4.31 -1.36 24.95
CA LEU A 122 -5.45 -1.78 25.76
C LEU A 122 -6.40 -2.67 24.97
N HIS A 123 -6.63 -2.37 23.70
CA HIS A 123 -7.63 -3.06 22.89
C HIS A 123 -7.09 -4.29 22.14
N SER A 124 -5.78 -4.51 22.11
CA SER A 124 -5.21 -5.70 21.45
C SER A 124 -5.57 -7.02 22.12
N SER A 125 -6.18 -7.01 23.32
CA SER A 125 -6.81 -8.20 23.91
C SER A 125 -8.01 -8.72 23.12
N ARG A 126 -8.59 -7.92 22.22
CA ARG A 126 -9.64 -8.33 21.27
C ARG A 126 -9.11 -9.18 20.12
N GLY A 127 -7.79 -9.20 19.94
CA GLY A 127 -7.16 -9.99 18.91
C GLY A 127 -7.41 -11.49 19.09
N VAL A 128 -7.41 -12.23 17.98
CA VAL A 128 -7.51 -13.70 17.97
C VAL A 128 -6.27 -14.28 18.63
N ARG A 129 -6.43 -15.30 19.48
CA ARG A 129 -5.32 -16.07 20.06
C ARG A 129 -5.26 -17.46 19.42
N ASP A 130 -6.25 -18.30 19.67
CA ASP A 130 -6.31 -19.63 19.06
C ASP A 130 -7.04 -19.53 17.70
N LEU A 131 -6.38 -19.95 16.62
CA LEU A 131 -6.88 -19.87 15.25
C LEU A 131 -6.81 -21.24 14.56
N GLU A 132 -7.89 -21.60 13.88
CA GLU A 132 -7.94 -22.71 12.95
C GLU A 132 -8.24 -22.20 11.53
N ILE A 133 -7.46 -22.63 10.55
CA ILE A 133 -7.67 -22.28 9.14
C ILE A 133 -8.00 -23.57 8.38
N LEU A 134 -9.17 -23.59 7.73
CA LEU A 134 -9.62 -24.67 6.87
C LEU A 134 -9.59 -24.22 5.41
N LEU A 135 -9.19 -25.11 4.50
CA LEU A 135 -9.29 -24.95 3.06
C LEU A 135 -10.19 -26.05 2.49
N ASP A 136 -11.29 -25.65 1.85
CA ASP A 136 -12.35 -26.54 1.37
C ASP A 136 -12.81 -27.56 2.45
N GLY A 137 -12.87 -27.09 3.71
CA GLY A 137 -13.27 -27.89 4.87
C GLY A 137 -12.17 -28.78 5.48
N SER A 138 -10.97 -28.82 4.89
CA SER A 138 -9.82 -29.53 5.47
C SER A 138 -8.93 -28.58 6.27
N PRO A 139 -8.57 -28.89 7.53
CA PRO A 139 -7.71 -28.02 8.32
C PRO A 139 -6.30 -27.97 7.73
N ILE A 140 -5.79 -26.77 7.46
CA ILE A 140 -4.44 -26.50 6.97
C ILE A 140 -3.54 -25.85 8.04
N PHE A 141 -4.14 -25.20 9.04
CA PHE A 141 -3.43 -24.65 10.19
C PHE A 141 -4.30 -24.74 11.44
N ILE A 142 -3.70 -25.13 12.57
CA ILE A 142 -4.31 -25.03 13.90
C ILE A 142 -3.20 -24.62 14.85
N GLY A 143 -3.31 -23.45 15.46
CA GLY A 143 -2.27 -22.92 16.34
C GLY A 143 -2.65 -21.61 16.99
N GLU A 144 -1.74 -21.11 17.83
CA GLU A 144 -1.84 -19.78 18.41
C GLU A 144 -1.27 -18.74 17.42
N VAL A 145 -1.90 -17.57 17.32
CA VAL A 145 -1.40 -16.40 16.59
C VAL A 145 -1.04 -15.27 17.56
N ARG A 146 0.08 -14.60 17.30
CA ARG A 146 0.63 -13.56 18.18
C ARG A 146 -0.35 -12.41 18.43
N ARG A 147 -0.35 -11.91 19.68
CA ARG A 147 -1.05 -10.67 20.04
C ARG A 147 -0.37 -9.46 19.40
N ALA A 148 -1.14 -8.58 18.79
CA ALA A 148 -0.61 -7.32 18.29
C ALA A 148 -0.16 -6.37 19.43
N PRO A 149 0.92 -5.58 19.23
CA PRO A 149 1.55 -4.79 20.29
C PRO A 149 0.79 -3.49 20.60
N GLY A 150 -0.21 -3.12 19.79
CA GLY A 150 -0.97 -1.87 19.93
C GLY A 150 -0.23 -0.63 19.44
N VAL A 151 0.84 -0.81 18.65
CA VAL A 151 1.71 0.23 18.08
C VAL A 151 2.07 -0.13 16.64
N LEU A 152 2.57 0.85 15.87
CA LEU A 152 2.93 0.66 14.44
C LEU A 152 4.44 0.47 14.22
N THR A 153 5.27 0.69 15.24
CA THR A 153 6.74 0.69 15.13
C THR A 153 7.38 -0.69 15.02
N LYS A 154 6.58 -1.75 15.15
CA LYS A 154 7.03 -3.15 15.17
C LYS A 154 6.04 -4.03 14.40
N PRO A 155 5.99 -3.90 13.07
CA PRO A 155 4.97 -4.56 12.26
C PRO A 155 5.08 -6.10 12.26
N GLU A 156 6.28 -6.67 12.42
CA GLU A 156 6.53 -8.10 12.66
C GLU A 156 5.89 -8.61 13.94
N GLU A 157 5.77 -7.78 14.97
CA GLU A 157 5.08 -8.15 16.22
C GLU A 157 3.56 -8.08 16.07
N ALA A 158 3.04 -7.42 15.03
CA ALA A 158 1.60 -7.23 14.81
C ALA A 158 0.92 -8.33 13.96
N CYS A 159 1.70 -9.28 13.43
CA CYS A 159 1.17 -10.35 12.58
C CYS A 159 1.77 -11.73 12.88
N GLU A 160 1.09 -12.75 12.39
CA GLU A 160 1.57 -14.13 12.34
C GLU A 160 1.77 -14.53 10.88
N LEU A 161 2.90 -15.16 10.56
CA LEU A 161 3.25 -15.59 9.21
C LEU A 161 3.23 -17.12 9.15
N ILE A 162 2.36 -17.67 8.32
CA ILE A 162 2.14 -19.12 8.18
C ILE A 162 2.60 -19.53 6.78
N LEU A 163 3.71 -20.29 6.70
CA LEU A 163 4.27 -20.79 5.44
C LEU A 163 3.76 -22.19 5.12
N PHE A 164 3.36 -22.39 3.87
CA PHE A 164 2.95 -23.67 3.29
C PHE A 164 3.94 -24.15 2.22
N THR A 165 5.13 -23.55 2.14
CA THR A 165 6.17 -23.96 1.19
C THR A 165 7.55 -23.88 1.82
N GLN A 166 8.47 -24.69 1.30
CA GLN A 166 9.91 -24.61 1.56
C GLN A 166 10.69 -24.45 0.24
N ASP A 167 9.99 -24.26 -0.88
CA ASP A 167 10.60 -24.02 -2.18
C ASP A 167 11.22 -22.61 -2.21
N GLU A 168 12.54 -22.55 -2.34
CA GLU A 168 13.31 -21.31 -2.36
C GLU A 168 12.81 -20.34 -3.43
N SER A 169 12.41 -20.83 -4.61
CA SER A 169 11.94 -19.96 -5.70
C SER A 169 10.60 -19.28 -5.37
N VAL A 170 9.72 -19.98 -4.66
CA VAL A 170 8.44 -19.43 -4.20
C VAL A 170 8.67 -18.47 -3.04
N LEU A 171 9.61 -18.78 -2.15
CA LEU A 171 9.96 -17.89 -1.03
C LEU A 171 10.61 -16.59 -1.53
N GLU A 172 11.49 -16.66 -2.53
CA GLU A 172 12.04 -15.48 -3.22
C GLU A 172 10.92 -14.65 -3.84
N ALA A 173 9.99 -15.28 -4.58
CA ALA A 173 8.86 -14.57 -5.16
C ALA A 173 7.95 -13.92 -4.10
N VAL A 174 7.70 -14.60 -2.97
CA VAL A 174 7.00 -14.00 -1.82
C VAL A 174 7.78 -12.77 -1.35
N ALA A 175 9.08 -12.88 -1.11
CA ALA A 175 9.90 -11.77 -0.62
C ALA A 175 9.92 -10.56 -1.58
N GLU A 176 9.91 -10.77 -2.89
CA GLU A 176 9.84 -9.70 -3.89
C GLU A 176 8.52 -8.92 -3.86
N HIS A 177 7.43 -9.59 -3.51
CA HIS A 177 6.08 -9.01 -3.46
C HIS A 177 5.62 -8.67 -2.04
N ASP A 178 6.39 -9.07 -1.04
CA ASP A 178 6.14 -8.78 0.36
C ASP A 178 6.63 -7.38 0.70
N TRP A 179 5.70 -6.53 1.08
CA TRP A 179 6.04 -5.18 1.49
C TRP A 179 6.65 -5.16 2.90
N LEU A 180 6.36 -6.14 3.76
CA LEU A 180 6.70 -6.09 5.19
C LEU A 180 8.22 -5.99 5.49
N PRO A 181 9.13 -6.72 4.81
CA PRO A 181 10.56 -6.62 5.08
C PRO A 181 11.11 -5.20 4.90
N ALA A 182 10.52 -4.40 4.00
CA ALA A 182 10.89 -3.00 3.85
C ALA A 182 10.52 -2.14 5.08
N HIS A 183 9.61 -2.63 5.95
CA HIS A 183 9.09 -1.96 7.14
C HIS A 183 9.68 -2.47 8.46
N LEU A 184 10.53 -3.50 8.44
CA LEU A 184 11.27 -3.93 9.62
C LEU A 184 12.43 -2.96 9.84
N PRO A 185 12.74 -2.58 11.10
CA PRO A 185 14.00 -1.89 11.37
C PRO A 185 15.13 -2.75 10.83
N PHE A 186 16.06 -2.15 10.08
CA PHE A 186 17.30 -2.83 9.73
C PHE A 186 17.96 -3.23 11.06
N ASP A 187 18.12 -4.53 11.31
CA ASP A 187 19.13 -5.01 12.25
C ASP A 187 20.48 -4.66 11.63
N SER A 188 20.89 -3.40 11.74
CA SER A 188 22.31 -3.11 11.71
C SER A 188 22.87 -3.81 12.94
N ASP A 189 23.60 -4.90 12.73
CA ASP A 189 24.48 -5.55 13.71
C ASP A 189 25.55 -4.58 14.31
N GLU A 190 25.36 -3.26 14.22
CA GLU A 190 26.25 -2.20 14.70
C GLU A 190 25.74 -1.46 15.96
N GLU A 191 24.51 -1.69 16.45
CA GLU A 191 23.99 -1.01 17.67
C GLU A 191 24.09 -1.84 18.97
N LEU A 192 25.05 -2.76 19.04
CA LEU A 192 25.55 -3.29 20.33
C LEU A 192 27.04 -2.97 20.49
N GLN A 193 27.40 -1.69 20.38
CA GLN A 193 28.56 -1.16 21.09
C GLN A 193 28.06 -0.41 22.32
N GLU A 194 28.27 -1.05 23.46
CA GLU A 194 28.17 -0.50 24.79
C GLU A 194 28.82 0.89 24.86
N GLU A 195 28.02 1.97 24.91
CA GLU A 195 28.48 3.18 25.57
C GLU A 195 28.41 2.94 27.07
N ALA A 196 29.51 2.39 27.60
CA ALA A 196 29.79 2.37 29.02
C ALA A 196 29.72 3.81 29.57
N PRO A 197 28.86 4.12 30.55
CA PRO A 197 28.85 5.44 31.17
C PRO A 197 30.13 5.61 31.99
N GLU A 198 30.89 6.65 31.68
CA GLU A 198 32.06 7.08 32.45
C GLU A 198 31.72 7.23 33.94
N GLU A 199 32.57 6.64 34.78
CA GLU A 199 32.53 6.71 36.24
C GLU A 199 32.53 8.17 36.72
N ARG A 200 31.40 8.64 37.26
CA ARG A 200 31.39 9.73 38.24
C ARG A 200 31.02 9.18 39.61
N ASN A 201 32.05 9.18 40.43
CA ASN A 201 32.07 8.84 41.83
C ASN A 201 31.17 9.79 42.65
N SER A 202 30.10 9.29 43.27
CA SER A 202 29.57 9.84 44.52
C SER A 202 28.70 8.80 45.24
N ASP A 203 29.12 8.52 46.48
CA ASP A 203 28.52 7.68 47.50
C ASP A 203 27.00 7.77 47.66
N ALA A 204 26.34 6.62 47.89
CA ALA A 204 25.65 6.29 49.15
C ALA A 204 24.40 5.38 48.97
N LEU A 205 24.51 4.18 49.57
CA LEU A 205 23.49 3.42 50.30
C LEU A 205 22.36 2.68 49.54
N GLY A 206 22.35 1.35 49.71
CA GLY A 206 21.10 0.56 49.81
C GLY A 206 21.06 -0.70 48.93
N GLY A 207 21.55 -1.83 49.46
CA GLY A 207 21.73 -3.07 48.70
C GLY A 207 20.54 -4.03 48.62
N ARG A 208 20.69 -5.05 47.75
CA ARG A 208 20.29 -6.45 47.99
C ARG A 208 21.09 -7.38 47.05
N PRO A 209 21.39 -8.64 47.45
CA PRO A 209 22.56 -9.41 47.00
C PRO A 209 22.28 -10.35 45.80
N PRO A 210 23.31 -10.72 45.01
CA PRO A 210 23.26 -11.84 44.07
C PRO A 210 23.71 -13.13 44.77
N THR A 211 23.04 -14.25 44.46
CA THR A 211 23.48 -15.58 44.90
C THR A 211 24.28 -16.22 43.77
N ALA A 212 25.52 -16.62 44.10
CA ALA A 212 26.42 -17.48 43.32
C ALA A 212 25.81 -18.89 43.16
N ASP A 213 26.23 -19.78 42.27
CA ASP A 213 27.56 -20.36 41.99
C ASP A 213 27.41 -21.17 40.68
N CYS A 214 28.29 -21.19 39.67
CA CYS A 214 29.72 -21.48 39.53
C CYS A 214 29.99 -22.81 38.77
N ALA A 215 31.01 -22.71 37.89
CA ALA A 215 31.88 -23.76 37.35
C ALA A 215 31.38 -24.55 36.11
N SER A 216 32.14 -24.77 35.03
CA SER A 216 33.60 -24.86 34.90
C SER A 216 34.10 -24.68 33.45
N ALA A 217 35.21 -23.96 33.30
CA ALA A 217 36.44 -24.25 32.54
C ALA A 217 36.41 -24.73 31.06
N GLY A 218 37.19 -24.05 30.21
CA GLY A 218 37.82 -24.72 29.05
C GLY A 218 38.34 -23.87 27.88
N HIS A 219 39.39 -23.07 28.10
CA HIS A 219 40.52 -22.83 27.17
C HIS A 219 40.29 -22.67 25.65
N GLY A 220 40.48 -21.45 25.15
CA GLY A 220 41.73 -21.09 24.45
C GLY A 220 41.78 -21.11 22.91
N ILE A 221 42.21 -19.95 22.38
CA ILE A 221 43.05 -19.74 21.18
C ILE A 221 42.31 -19.54 19.84
N SER A 222 42.16 -18.26 19.45
CA SER A 222 42.19 -17.81 18.04
C SER A 222 43.64 -17.80 17.53
N PRO A 223 43.89 -17.89 16.20
CA PRO A 223 44.01 -16.64 15.46
C PRO A 223 43.51 -16.64 14.00
N ARG A 224 43.12 -15.43 13.60
CA ARG A 224 42.95 -14.84 12.25
C ARG A 224 43.68 -15.50 11.06
N GLY A 225 42.98 -15.54 9.92
CA GLY A 225 43.53 -15.49 8.55
C GLY A 225 42.39 -15.22 7.56
N GLN A 226 42.16 -13.97 7.17
CA GLN A 226 42.55 -13.35 5.90
C GLN A 226 41.67 -13.70 4.68
N VAL A 227 41.08 -12.63 4.15
CA VAL A 227 40.30 -12.46 2.93
C VAL A 227 41.09 -12.90 1.68
N THR A 228 40.45 -13.58 0.72
CA THR A 228 40.40 -13.16 -0.69
C THR A 228 39.37 -13.96 -1.51
N PRO A 229 38.79 -13.35 -2.58
CA PRO A 229 37.72 -13.89 -3.40
C PRO A 229 38.26 -14.56 -4.68
N ARG A 230 37.48 -15.48 -5.28
CA ARG A 230 37.06 -15.45 -6.71
C ARG A 230 36.71 -16.83 -7.33
N LEU A 231 35.71 -16.73 -8.22
CA LEU A 231 35.53 -17.41 -9.52
C LEU A 231 34.82 -18.77 -9.58
N SER A 232 33.57 -18.66 -10.05
CA SER A 232 32.98 -19.34 -11.22
C SER A 232 33.28 -20.83 -11.42
N ASP A 233 32.23 -21.64 -11.32
CA ASP A 233 32.10 -22.84 -12.14
C ASP A 233 30.72 -22.87 -12.79
N GLY A 234 30.72 -22.69 -14.11
CA GLY A 234 29.56 -22.95 -14.94
C GLY A 234 29.36 -24.44 -15.16
N ARG A 235 28.11 -24.87 -15.25
CA ARG A 235 27.65 -25.87 -16.21
C ARG A 235 26.14 -25.78 -16.44
N PRO A 236 25.67 -26.19 -17.63
CA PRO A 236 24.43 -25.74 -18.23
C PRO A 236 23.27 -26.69 -17.92
N MET A 237 22.05 -26.19 -17.79
CA MET A 237 20.88 -26.98 -18.16
C MET A 237 19.68 -26.10 -18.50
N THR A 238 19.44 -26.03 -19.81
CA THR A 238 18.15 -25.75 -20.42
C THR A 238 17.09 -26.65 -19.80
N ARG A 239 16.20 -26.06 -19.02
CA ARG A 239 14.79 -26.46 -18.98
C ARG A 239 14.01 -25.17 -18.96
N ALA A 240 13.30 -24.93 -20.05
CA ALA A 240 12.46 -23.76 -20.22
C ALA A 240 11.53 -23.65 -19.00
N LEU A 241 11.86 -22.72 -18.10
CA LEU A 241 10.90 -22.13 -17.19
C LEU A 241 9.91 -21.44 -18.13
N GLU A 242 8.73 -22.00 -18.31
CA GLU A 242 7.61 -21.20 -18.80
C GLU A 242 7.45 -20.08 -17.78
N ARG A 243 8.10 -18.94 -18.01
CA ARG A 243 7.85 -17.69 -17.28
C ARG A 243 6.36 -17.43 -17.44
N GLN A 244 5.59 -17.75 -16.40
CA GLN A 244 4.15 -17.67 -16.47
C GLN A 244 3.73 -16.21 -16.49
N ARG A 245 3.15 -15.83 -17.62
CA ARG A 245 2.71 -14.48 -17.97
C ARG A 245 1.56 -14.04 -17.07
N GLY A 246 1.54 -12.78 -16.65
CA GLY A 246 0.29 -12.12 -16.26
C GLY A 246 -0.64 -12.06 -17.48
N ARG A 247 -1.96 -12.09 -17.30
CA ARG A 247 -2.87 -11.87 -18.44
C ARG A 247 -2.88 -10.37 -18.76
N GLY A 248 -1.84 -9.91 -19.45
CA GLY A 248 -1.72 -8.52 -19.85
C GLY A 248 -2.74 -8.12 -20.91
N ILE A 249 -3.01 -6.83 -20.99
CA ILE A 249 -3.85 -6.21 -22.00
C ILE A 249 -2.94 -5.59 -23.05
N VAL A 250 -3.02 -6.09 -24.29
CA VAL A 250 -2.33 -5.47 -25.42
C VAL A 250 -3.02 -4.16 -25.77
N CYS A 251 -2.30 -3.05 -25.65
CA CYS A 251 -2.82 -1.72 -25.95
C CYS A 251 -1.72 -0.75 -26.40
N SER A 252 -2.14 0.31 -27.09
CA SER A 252 -1.26 1.41 -27.52
C SER A 252 -1.27 2.58 -26.52
N THR A 253 -2.33 2.67 -25.70
CA THR A 253 -2.51 3.73 -24.72
C THR A 253 -3.14 3.21 -23.44
N VAL A 254 -2.68 3.71 -22.30
CA VAL A 254 -3.30 3.52 -20.98
C VAL A 254 -3.64 4.88 -20.41
N THR A 255 -4.88 5.08 -19.97
CA THR A 255 -5.32 6.31 -19.28
C THR A 255 -5.74 5.98 -17.86
N LEU A 256 -5.07 6.59 -16.88
CA LEU A 256 -5.45 6.62 -15.46
C LEU A 256 -6.27 7.89 -15.22
N LEU A 257 -7.59 7.75 -15.13
CA LEU A 257 -8.50 8.84 -14.77
C LEU A 257 -8.61 8.92 -13.25
N VAL A 258 -8.14 10.00 -12.65
CA VAL A 258 -8.18 10.21 -11.19
C VAL A 258 -9.60 10.61 -10.78
N ASN A 259 -10.19 9.82 -9.88
CA ASN A 259 -11.55 10.05 -9.40
C ASN A 259 -11.59 10.80 -8.06
N SER A 260 -10.66 10.51 -7.15
CA SER A 260 -10.60 11.13 -5.82
C SER A 260 -9.20 11.09 -5.20
N THR A 261 -9.02 11.93 -4.18
CA THR A 261 -7.82 12.03 -3.34
C THR A 261 -8.09 11.48 -1.93
N TRP A 262 -7.05 11.39 -1.09
CA TRP A 262 -7.15 10.98 0.31
C TRP A 262 -7.66 12.07 1.27
N GLY A 263 -8.02 13.26 0.77
CA GLY A 263 -8.64 14.31 1.57
C GLY A 263 -8.38 15.73 1.08
N ASP A 264 -7.34 15.94 0.26
CA ASP A 264 -7.05 17.26 -0.29
C ASP A 264 -8.09 17.63 -1.36
N GLN A 265 -8.65 18.84 -1.24
CA GLN A 265 -9.73 19.31 -2.11
C GLN A 265 -9.23 20.05 -3.36
N PHE A 266 -7.94 20.36 -3.41
CA PHE A 266 -7.34 21.31 -4.34
C PHE A 266 -6.20 20.72 -5.15
N TYR A 267 -5.52 19.70 -4.64
CA TYR A 267 -4.38 19.08 -5.30
C TYR A 267 -4.46 17.57 -5.30
N VAL A 268 -3.86 16.97 -6.33
CA VAL A 268 -3.61 15.55 -6.41
C VAL A 268 -2.18 15.29 -6.88
N GLY A 269 -1.51 14.32 -6.28
CA GLY A 269 -0.15 13.98 -6.63
C GLY A 269 0.17 12.50 -6.50
N LEU A 270 1.33 12.14 -7.05
CA LEU A 270 1.97 10.84 -6.94
C LEU A 270 3.49 11.07 -6.84
N THR A 271 4.19 10.11 -6.25
CA THR A 271 5.66 10.13 -6.19
C THR A 271 6.24 9.48 -7.43
N ALA A 272 5.83 8.25 -7.77
CA ALA A 272 6.34 7.53 -8.94
C ALA A 272 5.30 6.58 -9.54
N LEU A 273 5.50 6.23 -10.81
CA LEU A 273 4.67 5.30 -11.56
C LEU A 273 5.53 4.45 -12.50
N GLU A 274 5.44 3.13 -12.40
CA GLU A 274 6.06 2.21 -13.36
C GLU A 274 4.99 1.35 -14.03
N VAL A 275 5.18 1.05 -15.31
CA VAL A 275 4.29 0.16 -16.09
C VAL A 275 4.89 -1.23 -16.11
N LEU A 276 4.08 -2.26 -15.85
CA LEU A 276 4.50 -3.66 -15.85
C LEU A 276 4.13 -4.33 -17.17
N ASP A 277 5.09 -5.03 -17.78
CA ASP A 277 4.88 -5.83 -19.00
C ASP A 277 4.13 -7.14 -18.71
N GLY A 278 3.87 -7.96 -19.75
CA GLY A 278 3.23 -9.28 -19.60
C GLY A 278 3.98 -10.28 -18.71
N ASN A 279 5.26 -10.04 -18.41
CA ASN A 279 6.06 -10.82 -17.47
C ASN A 279 6.14 -10.19 -16.07
N LEU A 280 5.34 -9.15 -15.80
CA LEU A 280 5.35 -8.36 -14.57
C LEU A 280 6.68 -7.61 -14.33
N ALA A 281 7.49 -7.44 -15.36
CA ALA A 281 8.72 -6.65 -15.27
C ALA A 281 8.44 -5.17 -15.59
N PRO A 282 9.09 -4.22 -14.89
CA PRO A 282 9.00 -2.81 -15.23
C PRO A 282 9.47 -2.56 -16.68
N MET A 283 8.64 -1.86 -17.45
CA MET A 283 8.96 -1.45 -18.81
C MET A 283 10.05 -0.37 -18.80
N VAL A 284 10.92 -0.39 -19.81
CA VAL A 284 11.99 0.61 -19.95
C VAL A 284 11.36 1.97 -20.22
N ARG A 285 11.82 3.00 -19.49
CA ARG A 285 11.22 4.35 -19.50
C ARG A 285 11.14 4.98 -20.88
N ASP A 286 12.16 4.79 -21.72
CA ASP A 286 12.20 5.34 -23.07
C ASP A 286 11.11 4.78 -24.00
N GLU A 287 10.48 3.67 -23.63
CA GLU A 287 9.37 3.07 -24.38
C GLU A 287 8.01 3.70 -24.03
N VAL A 288 7.98 4.62 -23.06
CA VAL A 288 6.77 5.13 -22.42
C VAL A 288 6.73 6.66 -22.47
N LYS A 289 5.67 7.23 -23.05
CA LYS A 289 5.45 8.68 -23.07
C LYS A 289 4.29 9.04 -22.15
N LEU A 290 4.46 10.10 -21.36
CA LEU A 290 3.44 10.61 -20.46
C LEU A 290 2.79 11.89 -20.97
N ASP A 291 1.47 11.94 -20.84
CA ASP A 291 0.63 13.12 -20.93
C ASP A 291 -0.25 13.20 -19.68
N ALA A 292 -0.65 14.41 -19.29
CA ALA A 292 -1.53 14.61 -18.14
C ALA A 292 -2.34 15.88 -18.28
N TYR A 293 -3.51 15.91 -17.66
CA TYR A 293 -4.32 17.12 -17.54
C TYR A 293 -4.94 17.24 -16.15
N PRO A 294 -4.84 18.42 -15.50
CA PRO A 294 -3.80 19.41 -15.76
C PRO A 294 -2.41 18.76 -15.69
N ARG A 295 -1.45 19.30 -16.43
CA ARG A 295 -0.13 18.69 -16.56
C ARG A 295 0.59 18.64 -15.22
N ASP A 296 0.61 19.78 -14.52
CA ASP A 296 1.14 19.98 -13.17
C ASP A 296 0.71 21.37 -12.69
N LEU A 297 1.25 21.84 -11.56
CA LEU A 297 0.92 23.16 -11.01
C LEU A 297 1.26 24.34 -11.94
N ASN A 298 2.17 24.19 -12.90
CA ASN A 298 2.56 25.29 -13.80
C ASN A 298 1.48 25.63 -14.85
N ASP A 299 0.42 24.83 -14.96
CA ASP A 299 -0.75 25.15 -15.78
C ASP A 299 -1.65 26.23 -15.15
N LEU A 300 -1.49 26.49 -13.85
CA LEU A 300 -2.23 27.53 -13.13
C LEU A 300 -1.73 28.93 -13.50
N GLU A 301 -2.66 29.86 -13.71
CA GLU A 301 -2.33 31.27 -13.90
C GLU A 301 -1.65 31.86 -12.66
N GLY A 302 -0.51 32.52 -12.85
CA GLY A 302 0.29 33.10 -11.77
C GLY A 302 1.25 32.13 -11.07
N VAL A 303 1.26 30.85 -11.47
CA VAL A 303 2.23 29.85 -10.99
C VAL A 303 3.25 29.60 -12.09
N GLU A 304 4.53 29.81 -11.76
CA GLU A 304 5.68 29.50 -12.62
C GLU A 304 6.78 28.87 -11.78
N GLY A 305 7.55 27.97 -12.42
CA GLY A 305 8.75 27.36 -11.86
C GLY A 305 8.49 26.40 -10.70
N ASP A 306 7.29 25.83 -10.58
CA ASP A 306 7.05 24.76 -9.61
C ASP A 306 7.77 23.48 -10.07
N VAL A 307 8.53 22.87 -9.15
CA VAL A 307 9.40 21.72 -9.42
C VAL A 307 8.64 20.40 -9.47
N ARG A 308 7.40 20.35 -8.98
CA ARG A 308 6.57 19.13 -8.89
C ARG A 308 5.91 18.78 -10.22
N THR A 309 6.74 18.46 -11.21
CA THR A 309 6.34 18.35 -12.62
C THR A 309 6.04 16.91 -13.05
N LEU A 310 5.28 16.74 -14.14
CA LEU A 310 4.91 15.40 -14.66
C LEU A 310 6.09 14.44 -14.89
N PRO A 311 7.26 14.88 -15.40
CA PRO A 311 8.43 14.01 -15.57
C PRO A 311 8.92 13.31 -14.30
N ASN A 312 8.66 13.88 -13.12
CA ASN A 312 9.11 13.32 -11.84
C ASN A 312 8.55 11.91 -11.60
N LEU A 313 7.39 11.57 -12.17
CA LEU A 313 6.83 10.21 -12.06
C LEU A 313 7.74 9.11 -12.60
N PHE A 314 8.70 9.45 -13.47
CA PHE A 314 9.62 8.55 -14.16
C PHE A 314 11.09 8.95 -13.94
N ASP A 315 11.41 9.76 -12.93
CA ASP A 315 12.81 10.13 -12.64
C ASP A 315 13.59 9.00 -11.93
N GLY A 316 12.88 8.03 -11.34
CA GLY A 316 13.43 6.86 -10.67
C GLY A 316 13.63 6.97 -9.18
N VAL A 317 13.23 8.09 -8.60
CA VAL A 317 13.26 8.32 -7.16
C VAL A 317 11.88 7.99 -6.60
N CYS A 318 11.65 6.70 -6.36
CA CYS A 318 10.30 6.19 -6.03
C CYS A 318 9.97 6.28 -4.52
N CYS A 319 10.96 6.05 -3.65
CA CYS A 319 10.80 6.13 -2.20
C CYS A 319 11.45 7.41 -1.67
N THR A 320 10.69 8.50 -1.59
CA THR A 320 11.20 9.82 -1.19
C THR A 320 10.15 10.61 -0.40
N MET A 321 10.61 11.57 0.42
CA MET A 321 9.82 12.66 1.01
C MET A 321 10.12 14.01 0.34
N ASP A 322 11.14 14.06 -0.52
CA ASP A 322 11.52 15.27 -1.25
C ASP A 322 10.53 15.51 -2.38
N ASP A 323 9.78 16.59 -2.29
CA ASP A 323 8.75 16.93 -3.27
C ASP A 323 9.33 17.38 -4.62
N GLN A 324 10.62 17.67 -4.71
CA GLN A 324 11.29 17.88 -6.00
C GLN A 324 11.24 16.66 -6.92
N HIS A 325 11.06 15.47 -6.33
CA HIS A 325 10.94 14.19 -7.00
C HIS A 325 9.47 13.70 -7.12
N MET A 326 8.49 14.56 -6.83
CA MET A 326 7.07 14.20 -6.87
C MET A 326 6.34 14.97 -7.96
N TRP A 327 5.23 14.41 -8.45
CA TRP A 327 4.30 15.12 -9.30
C TRP A 327 3.12 15.66 -8.49
N LEU A 328 2.73 16.90 -8.77
CA LEU A 328 1.55 17.52 -8.17
C LEU A 328 0.78 18.33 -9.22
N ALA A 329 -0.53 18.14 -9.26
CA ALA A 329 -1.43 18.85 -10.15
C ALA A 329 -2.65 19.40 -9.40
N PRO A 330 -3.30 20.47 -9.92
CA PRO A 330 -4.60 20.91 -9.43
C PRO A 330 -5.63 19.79 -9.55
N PHE A 331 -6.40 19.57 -8.49
CA PHE A 331 -7.47 18.58 -8.47
C PHE A 331 -8.80 19.20 -8.91
N LEU A 332 -9.34 18.66 -9.99
CA LEU A 332 -10.59 19.03 -10.64
C LEU A 332 -11.68 18.04 -10.20
N LYS A 333 -12.54 18.46 -9.27
CA LYS A 333 -13.67 17.66 -8.81
C LYS A 333 -14.66 17.41 -9.95
N ALA A 334 -15.27 16.22 -9.94
CA ALA A 334 -16.24 15.80 -10.94
C ALA A 334 -17.42 16.80 -11.06
N GLU A 335 -17.98 17.24 -9.92
CA GLU A 335 -19.12 18.16 -9.94
C GLU A 335 -18.76 19.54 -10.51
N ALA A 336 -17.52 19.99 -10.28
CA ALA A 336 -17.02 21.25 -10.81
C ALA A 336 -16.80 21.19 -12.33
N ALA A 337 -16.30 20.06 -12.85
CA ALA A 337 -16.13 19.83 -14.28
C ALA A 337 -17.47 19.71 -15.02
N GLU A 338 -18.47 19.08 -14.39
CA GLU A 338 -19.83 18.99 -14.92
C GLU A 338 -20.54 20.35 -14.94
N ALA A 339 -20.41 21.15 -13.88
CA ALA A 339 -20.98 22.49 -13.80
C ALA A 339 -20.38 23.47 -14.83
N ALA A 340 -19.11 23.28 -15.22
CA ALA A 340 -18.46 24.03 -16.28
C ALA A 340 -18.89 23.62 -17.71
N GLY A 341 -19.78 22.63 -17.84
CA GLY A 341 -20.26 22.12 -19.13
C GLY A 341 -19.20 21.35 -19.93
N ASN A 342 -18.06 21.03 -19.31
CA ASN A 342 -16.88 20.49 -19.97
C ASN A 342 -16.41 19.23 -19.24
N ILE A 343 -17.12 18.10 -19.46
CA ILE A 343 -16.77 16.77 -18.96
C ILE A 343 -15.33 16.34 -19.34
N SER A 344 -14.72 17.02 -20.32
CA SER A 344 -13.33 16.84 -20.73
C SER A 344 -12.29 17.24 -19.68
N ASP A 345 -12.67 17.99 -18.64
CA ASP A 345 -11.71 18.64 -17.74
C ASP A 345 -11.55 17.88 -16.41
N ARG A 346 -11.28 16.57 -16.49
CA ARG A 346 -10.99 15.72 -15.31
C ARG A 346 -9.51 15.39 -15.24
N ASN A 347 -9.01 15.17 -14.02
CA ASN A 347 -7.63 14.74 -13.80
C ASN A 347 -7.35 13.41 -14.50
N TYR A 348 -6.39 13.39 -15.40
CA TYR A 348 -5.90 12.14 -15.98
C TYR A 348 -4.38 12.12 -16.11
N LEU A 349 -3.82 10.92 -16.03
CA LEU A 349 -2.49 10.57 -16.49
C LEU A 349 -2.67 9.62 -17.67
N ARG A 350 -2.03 9.91 -18.80
CA ARG A 350 -2.10 9.10 -20.01
C ARG A 350 -0.70 8.64 -20.38
N ILE A 351 -0.58 7.34 -20.53
CA ILE A 351 0.61 6.63 -20.93
C ILE A 351 0.42 6.24 -22.40
N LEU A 352 1.39 6.57 -23.22
CA LEU A 352 1.41 6.34 -24.67
C LEU A 352 2.59 5.43 -25.00
N PHE A 353 2.34 4.39 -25.76
CA PHE A 353 3.37 3.49 -26.27
C PHE A 353 3.59 3.74 -27.77
N ASP A 354 4.83 3.65 -28.24
CA ASP A 354 5.15 3.80 -29.66
C ASP A 354 4.65 2.64 -30.53
N THR A 355 4.42 1.49 -29.91
CA THR A 355 3.87 0.26 -30.50
C THR A 355 2.94 -0.38 -29.47
N ASP A 356 2.05 -1.28 -29.90
CA ASP A 356 1.19 -2.01 -28.98
C ASP A 356 2.03 -2.81 -27.98
N ARG A 357 1.74 -2.65 -26.69
CA ARG A 357 2.44 -3.33 -25.59
C ARG A 357 1.45 -4.12 -24.76
N GLU A 358 1.88 -5.30 -24.32
CA GLU A 358 1.15 -6.09 -23.34
C GLU A 358 1.41 -5.51 -21.94
N VAL A 359 0.39 -4.85 -21.38
CA VAL A 359 0.46 -4.22 -20.05
C VAL A 359 -0.24 -5.11 -19.04
N ALA A 360 0.48 -5.59 -18.03
CA ALA A 360 -0.10 -6.40 -16.96
C ALA A 360 -0.57 -5.56 -15.76
N GLY A 361 0.03 -4.39 -15.53
CA GLY A 361 -0.23 -3.61 -14.33
C GLY A 361 0.68 -2.41 -14.14
N PHE A 362 0.72 -1.91 -12.91
CA PHE A 362 1.54 -0.77 -12.50
C PHE A 362 2.15 -0.98 -11.12
N ASN A 363 3.35 -0.44 -10.90
CA ASN A 363 3.81 -0.08 -9.57
C ASN A 363 3.50 1.40 -9.33
N ILE A 364 2.86 1.73 -8.21
CA ILE A 364 2.45 3.08 -7.86
C ILE A 364 3.02 3.47 -6.50
N TRP A 365 3.64 4.63 -6.43
CA TRP A 365 4.05 5.29 -5.20
C TRP A 365 3.23 6.56 -5.03
N ASN A 366 2.42 6.62 -3.98
CA ASN A 366 1.52 7.74 -3.77
C ASN A 366 2.25 8.99 -3.22
N TYR A 367 1.62 10.16 -3.18
CA TYR A 367 2.26 11.41 -2.77
C TYR A 367 2.74 11.38 -1.30
N ASN A 368 4.03 11.58 -1.05
CA ASN A 368 4.66 11.22 0.24
C ASN A 368 5.47 12.34 0.94
N LYS A 369 5.20 13.62 0.66
CA LYS A 369 6.02 14.74 1.19
C LYS A 369 6.21 14.71 2.72
N ASN A 370 5.11 14.57 3.46
CA ASN A 370 5.07 14.48 4.94
C ASN A 370 3.69 13.90 5.37
N PRO A 371 3.52 13.49 6.64
CA PRO A 371 2.27 12.87 7.11
C PRO A 371 1.02 13.71 6.88
N GLU A 372 1.13 15.03 6.97
CA GLU A 372 0.04 15.99 6.77
C GLU A 372 -0.37 16.08 5.30
N ASP A 373 0.60 16.16 4.39
CA ASP A 373 0.40 16.38 2.96
C ASP A 373 0.10 15.09 2.18
N THR A 374 0.25 13.91 2.78
CA THR A 374 -0.13 12.63 2.16
C THR A 374 -1.61 12.54 1.77
N CYS A 375 -2.46 13.44 2.31
CA CYS A 375 -3.86 13.57 1.88
C CYS A 375 -4.03 14.06 0.43
N ARG A 376 -2.98 14.61 -0.19
CA ARG A 376 -2.90 14.95 -1.63
C ARG A 376 -2.75 13.74 -2.54
N GLY A 377 -2.49 12.56 -1.98
CA GLY A 377 -2.34 11.36 -2.77
C GLY A 377 -3.62 10.94 -3.51
N VAL A 378 -3.46 10.24 -4.63
CA VAL A 378 -4.56 9.58 -5.35
C VAL A 378 -5.21 8.54 -4.42
N ARG A 379 -6.53 8.52 -4.32
CA ARG A 379 -7.28 7.50 -3.56
C ARG A 379 -8.00 6.51 -4.48
N GLU A 380 -8.67 7.02 -5.50
CA GLU A 380 -9.41 6.20 -6.47
C GLU A 380 -9.07 6.67 -7.88
N PHE A 381 -8.78 5.74 -8.78
CA PHE A 381 -8.51 6.03 -10.19
C PHE A 381 -9.06 4.93 -11.10
N SER A 382 -9.49 5.30 -12.30
CA SER A 382 -10.03 4.39 -13.31
C SER A 382 -9.06 4.19 -14.45
N VAL A 383 -8.87 2.95 -14.87
CA VAL A 383 -7.94 2.58 -15.93
C VAL A 383 -8.71 2.31 -17.21
N TYR A 384 -8.21 2.88 -18.30
CA TYR A 384 -8.67 2.63 -19.66
C TYR A 384 -7.49 2.18 -20.52
N CYS A 385 -7.67 1.13 -21.30
CA CYS A 385 -6.71 0.71 -22.33
C CYS A 385 -7.34 0.97 -23.69
N ASP A 386 -6.70 1.77 -24.55
CA ASP A 386 -7.24 2.19 -25.85
C ASP A 386 -8.68 2.70 -25.76
N ASP A 387 -8.91 3.61 -24.82
CA ASP A 387 -10.20 4.21 -24.48
C ASP A 387 -11.29 3.23 -23.99
N ARG A 388 -10.96 1.93 -23.83
CA ARG A 388 -11.84 0.93 -23.23
C ARG A 388 -11.63 0.87 -21.72
N PHE A 389 -12.72 1.07 -20.97
CA PHE A 389 -12.71 0.91 -19.52
C PHE A 389 -12.29 -0.50 -19.11
N ILE A 390 -11.30 -0.58 -18.23
CA ILE A 390 -10.84 -1.84 -17.63
C ILE A 390 -11.48 -2.01 -16.26
N ALA A 391 -11.13 -1.11 -15.32
CA ALA A 391 -11.64 -1.11 -13.96
C ALA A 391 -11.27 0.18 -13.23
N THR A 392 -11.83 0.33 -12.04
CA THR A 392 -11.42 1.37 -11.09
C THR A 392 -10.71 0.72 -9.91
N PHE A 393 -9.57 1.29 -9.55
CA PHE A 393 -8.67 0.83 -8.51
C PHE A 393 -8.59 1.82 -7.36
N LEU A 394 -8.22 1.32 -6.18
CA LEU A 394 -7.89 2.13 -5.02
C LEU A 394 -6.36 2.18 -4.86
N CYS A 395 -5.86 3.36 -4.54
CA CYS A 395 -4.45 3.58 -4.21
C CYS A 395 -4.32 3.86 -2.72
N ARG A 396 -3.43 3.13 -2.02
CA ARG A 396 -3.11 3.31 -0.61
C ARG A 396 -2.54 4.69 -0.37
N LYS A 397 -2.90 5.31 0.77
CA LYS A 397 -2.29 6.58 1.18
C LYS A 397 -0.81 6.36 1.45
N ALA A 398 0.05 7.30 1.06
CA ALA A 398 1.46 7.22 1.42
C ALA A 398 1.64 7.44 2.94
N PRO A 399 2.71 6.92 3.55
CA PRO A 399 2.94 7.03 4.99
C PRO A 399 3.34 8.43 5.47
N GLY A 400 3.88 9.27 4.60
CA GLY A 400 4.48 10.56 4.94
C GLY A 400 5.90 10.45 5.48
N HIS A 401 6.57 9.31 5.26
CA HIS A 401 7.96 9.08 5.62
C HIS A 401 8.62 8.07 4.66
N VAL A 402 9.94 7.96 4.70
CA VAL A 402 10.72 7.00 3.85
C VAL A 402 11.39 5.89 4.65
N HIS A 403 10.89 5.59 5.84
CA HIS A 403 11.37 4.44 6.60
C HIS A 403 11.20 3.10 5.86
N PHE A 404 10.35 3.06 4.83
CA PHE A 404 10.09 1.88 4.01
C PHE A 404 9.67 2.26 2.59
N ASP A 405 9.81 1.31 1.67
CA ASP A 405 9.22 1.43 0.34
C ASP A 405 7.69 1.23 0.41
N PHE A 406 6.93 2.27 0.05
CA PHE A 406 5.47 2.29 0.07
C PHE A 406 4.83 1.95 -1.29
N LYS A 407 5.59 1.30 -2.19
CA LYS A 407 5.11 0.78 -3.49
C LYS A 407 3.80 0.00 -3.36
N GLN A 408 2.85 0.25 -4.23
CA GLN A 408 1.66 -0.57 -4.43
C GLN A 408 1.65 -1.17 -5.84
N VAL A 409 1.49 -2.49 -5.93
CA VAL A 409 1.30 -3.19 -7.20
C VAL A 409 -0.19 -3.21 -7.54
N VAL A 410 -0.52 -2.87 -8.78
CA VAL A 410 -1.89 -2.88 -9.33
C VAL A 410 -1.90 -3.73 -10.60
N LEU A 411 -2.65 -4.84 -10.59
CA LEU A 411 -2.73 -5.77 -11.72
C LEU A 411 -4.06 -5.61 -12.48
N LEU A 412 -3.98 -5.48 -13.81
CA LEU A 412 -5.15 -5.23 -14.67
C LEU A 412 -6.09 -6.44 -14.77
N ASP A 413 -5.56 -7.65 -14.62
CA ASP A 413 -6.34 -8.89 -14.62
C ASP A 413 -6.96 -9.22 -13.25
N GLN A 414 -6.69 -8.39 -12.24
CA GLN A 414 -7.26 -8.45 -10.89
C GLN A 414 -8.03 -7.16 -10.52
N PRO A 415 -9.06 -6.78 -11.31
CA PRO A 415 -9.82 -5.57 -11.02
C PRO A 415 -10.68 -5.70 -9.75
N PRO A 416 -10.78 -4.64 -8.92
CA PRO A 416 -11.75 -4.58 -7.83
C PRO A 416 -13.19 -4.61 -8.35
N SER A 417 -14.00 -5.50 -7.81
CA SER A 417 -15.37 -5.79 -8.27
C SER A 417 -16.41 -4.73 -7.89
N ASP A 418 -16.28 -4.09 -6.72
CA ASP A 418 -17.25 -3.12 -6.22
C ASP A 418 -17.32 -1.87 -7.11
N LEU A 419 -16.20 -1.54 -7.75
CA LEU A 419 -16.09 -0.38 -8.63
C LEU A 419 -16.27 -0.73 -10.12
N ALA A 420 -16.16 -2.01 -10.49
CA ALA A 420 -16.47 -2.48 -11.84
C ALA A 420 -17.98 -2.42 -12.18
N ARG A 421 -18.86 -2.38 -11.17
CA ARG A 421 -20.32 -2.26 -11.33
C ARG A 421 -20.83 -0.82 -11.48
N ARG A 422 -19.98 0.17 -11.23
CA ARG A 422 -20.33 1.58 -11.48
C ARG A 422 -20.30 1.84 -12.98
N ALA A 423 -21.19 2.72 -13.46
CA ALA A 423 -21.12 3.17 -14.84
C ALA A 423 -19.70 3.69 -15.11
N PRO A 424 -19.03 3.24 -16.19
CA PRO A 424 -17.66 3.65 -16.47
C PRO A 424 -17.62 5.17 -16.53
N PRO A 425 -16.71 5.82 -15.77
CA PRO A 425 -16.53 7.25 -15.87
C PRO A 425 -16.33 7.67 -17.34
N ARG A 426 -16.92 8.77 -17.77
CA ARG A 426 -16.70 9.21 -19.14
C ARG A 426 -15.24 9.68 -19.28
N LEU A 427 -14.52 9.08 -20.23
CA LEU A 427 -13.24 9.60 -20.65
C LEU A 427 -13.44 10.97 -21.34
N PRO A 428 -12.49 11.91 -21.16
CA PRO A 428 -12.44 13.12 -21.97
C PRO A 428 -12.39 12.78 -23.47
N SER A 429 -13.32 13.32 -24.27
CA SER A 429 -13.33 13.09 -25.72
C SER A 429 -12.12 13.74 -26.39
N ARG A 430 -11.40 13.01 -27.25
CA ARG A 430 -10.38 13.55 -28.16
C ARG A 430 -11.05 14.48 -29.19
N SER A 431 -11.23 15.76 -28.88
CA SER A 431 -11.35 16.75 -29.96
C SER A 431 -9.95 17.00 -30.50
N ALA A 432 -9.77 16.68 -31.78
CA ALA A 432 -8.55 16.80 -32.57
C ALA A 432 -7.66 17.98 -32.19
N SER A 433 -6.35 17.76 -32.31
CA SER A 433 -5.32 18.78 -32.47
C SER A 433 -5.81 19.91 -33.37
N ARG A 434 -6.44 20.95 -32.79
CA ARG A 434 -6.39 22.26 -33.40
C ARG A 434 -5.00 22.75 -33.10
N SER A 435 -4.22 22.97 -34.15
CA SER A 435 -3.16 23.98 -34.16
C SER A 435 -3.76 25.29 -33.65
N ARG A 436 -3.85 25.47 -32.34
CA ARG A 436 -4.16 26.74 -31.71
C ARG A 436 -2.82 27.42 -31.53
N SER A 437 -2.53 28.27 -32.51
CA SER A 437 -1.63 29.40 -32.40
C SER A 437 -1.63 29.96 -30.98
N LYS A 438 -0.42 30.16 -30.42
CA LYS A 438 -0.11 30.96 -29.22
C LYS A 438 -1.21 31.99 -28.92
N GLY A 439 -2.06 31.72 -27.93
CA GLY A 439 -3.12 32.61 -27.47
C GLY A 439 -4.36 31.85 -27.00
N MET A 440 -4.65 31.95 -25.70
CA MET A 440 -5.72 31.29 -24.91
C MET A 440 -5.51 29.80 -24.57
N GLY A 441 -5.23 29.42 -23.33
CA GLY A 441 -5.01 30.19 -22.09
C GLY A 441 -4.48 29.24 -21.01
N ARG A 442 -3.65 29.77 -20.09
CA ARG A 442 -3.48 29.19 -18.75
C ARG A 442 -4.85 28.87 -18.16
N ILE A 443 -4.96 28.03 -17.14
CA ILE A 443 -6.22 27.93 -16.36
C ILE A 443 -6.55 29.34 -15.87
N GLN A 444 -7.36 30.07 -16.65
CA GLN A 444 -7.65 31.48 -16.47
C GLN A 444 -8.57 31.56 -15.28
N THR A 445 -8.26 32.50 -14.39
CA THR A 445 -9.22 32.97 -13.41
C THR A 445 -10.53 33.33 -14.12
N LEU A 446 -11.58 32.52 -13.92
CA LEU A 446 -12.96 32.86 -14.32
C LEU A 446 -13.46 34.01 -13.43
N ALA A 447 -12.96 35.20 -13.73
CA ALA A 447 -13.41 36.47 -13.20
C ALA A 447 -14.04 37.26 -14.36
N GLU A 448 -15.16 36.78 -14.88
CA GLU A 448 -16.20 37.55 -15.57
C GLU A 448 -17.23 36.57 -16.17
N PHE A 449 -18.27 36.25 -15.40
CA PHE A 449 -19.68 36.10 -15.81
C PHE A 449 -20.43 35.48 -14.63
N SER A 450 -21.16 36.35 -13.91
CA SER A 450 -22.28 36.08 -12.99
C SER A 450 -22.33 34.71 -12.30
N GLY A 451 -21.94 34.68 -11.02
CA GLY A 451 -22.84 34.13 -10.00
C GLY A 451 -22.44 32.88 -9.21
N PHE A 452 -21.22 32.34 -9.24
CA PHE A 452 -20.79 31.29 -8.27
C PHE A 452 -19.26 31.35 -8.03
N SER A 453 -18.80 32.23 -7.12
CA SER A 453 -17.39 32.69 -7.01
C SER A 453 -16.55 32.06 -5.88
N GLY A 454 -16.69 30.76 -5.57
CA GLY A 454 -16.12 30.17 -4.34
C GLY A 454 -14.84 29.33 -4.49
N GLY A 455 -14.75 28.48 -5.53
CA GLY A 455 -13.79 27.35 -5.55
C GLY A 455 -12.40 27.70 -6.09
N ALA A 456 -12.32 28.26 -7.30
CA ALA A 456 -11.03 28.52 -7.97
C ALA A 456 -10.21 29.63 -7.29
N MET A 457 -10.87 30.65 -6.72
CA MET A 457 -10.21 31.71 -5.95
C MET A 457 -9.59 31.18 -4.64
N ARG A 458 -10.09 30.06 -4.11
CA ARG A 458 -9.49 29.38 -2.94
C ARG A 458 -8.23 28.62 -3.32
N ILE A 459 -8.19 27.94 -4.47
CA ILE A 459 -7.00 27.21 -4.95
C ILE A 459 -5.82 28.18 -5.14
N ALA A 460 -6.01 29.27 -5.90
CA ALA A 460 -4.93 30.23 -6.16
C ALA A 460 -4.45 30.97 -4.89
N ARG A 461 -5.35 31.28 -3.95
CA ARG A 461 -4.98 31.84 -2.65
C ARG A 461 -4.24 30.82 -1.79
N GLN A 462 -4.64 29.54 -1.80
CA GLN A 462 -3.96 28.49 -1.06
C GLN A 462 -2.55 28.22 -1.62
N VAL A 463 -2.36 28.19 -2.94
CA VAL A 463 -1.02 28.08 -3.57
C VAL A 463 -0.09 29.20 -3.07
N ALA A 464 -0.59 30.43 -2.97
CA ALA A 464 0.19 31.57 -2.48
C ALA A 464 0.53 31.44 -0.98
N VAL A 465 -0.39 30.94 -0.16
CA VAL A 465 -0.18 30.67 1.27
C VAL A 465 0.82 29.52 1.48
N ASP A 466 0.69 28.43 0.73
CA ASP A 466 1.58 27.26 0.81
C ASP A 466 3.00 27.61 0.36
N ARG A 467 3.17 28.39 -0.72
CA ARG A 467 4.49 28.93 -1.13
C ARG A 467 5.12 29.80 -0.06
N GLN A 468 4.32 30.56 0.69
CA GLN A 468 4.81 31.41 1.78
C GLN A 468 5.17 30.59 3.02
N ALA A 469 4.50 29.45 3.25
CA ALA A 469 4.84 28.49 4.31
C ALA A 469 6.11 27.68 3.97
N ASP A 470 6.23 27.16 2.74
CA ASP A 470 7.42 26.43 2.27
C ASP A 470 8.67 27.34 2.31
N ARG A 471 8.56 28.61 1.89
CA ARG A 471 9.67 29.59 2.00
C ARG A 471 10.07 29.90 3.45
N LYS A 472 9.12 29.95 4.38
CA LYS A 472 9.40 30.20 5.81
C LYS A 472 10.00 28.98 6.50
N GLY A 473 9.64 27.76 6.08
CA GLY A 473 10.25 26.52 6.59
C GLY A 473 11.75 26.43 6.27
N VAL A 474 12.16 26.92 5.10
CA VAL A 474 13.58 26.99 4.70
C VAL A 474 14.36 28.06 5.49
N GLU A 475 13.76 29.21 5.82
CA GLU A 475 14.42 30.23 6.65
C GLU A 475 14.61 29.80 8.11
N TYR A 476 13.71 28.99 8.68
CA TYR A 476 13.89 28.46 10.04
C TYR A 476 14.99 27.38 10.13
N PHE A 477 15.27 26.66 9.03
CA PHE A 477 16.36 25.68 8.98
C PHE A 477 17.75 26.33 8.82
N VAL A 478 17.84 27.53 8.24
CA VAL A 478 19.11 28.29 8.11
C VAL A 478 19.46 29.08 9.38
N LEU A 479 18.51 29.28 10.31
CA LEU A 479 18.74 29.94 11.61
C LEU A 479 19.00 28.97 12.77
N LEU A 480 18.98 27.65 12.51
CA LEU A 480 19.21 26.59 13.50
C LEU A 480 20.42 25.67 13.17
N MET A 481 21.25 26.07 12.21
CA MET A 481 22.65 25.60 12.06
C MET A 481 23.59 26.77 12.35
#